data_AF-A0A450SGE5-F1
#
_entry.id   AF-A0A450SGE5-F1
#
_cell.length_a   1.000
_cell.length_b   1.000
_cell.length_c   1.000
_cell.angle_alpha   90.00
_cell.angle_beta   90.00
_cell.angle_gamma   90.00
#
_symmetry.space_group_name_H-M   'P 1'
#
loop_
_entity.id
_entity.type
_entity.pdbx_description
1 polymer ?
#
loop_
_entity_poly.entity_id
_entity_poly.type
_entity_poly.pdbx_seq_one_letter_code
_entity_poly.pdbx_strand_id
1 'polypeptide(L)'
;MSEFRNPSFFSSHTLPLLILSGLKRLGLARQFFTSVMLPRLSAEERKSKAFAGYEPTAHDVFACTYSKSGTNWLLQVIEQTAWRGEARFDHIHSVVAWPDTLHSGVISLSDDSRYRASPTGLRAIKTHVKTDYAPYSEKAVYITVIRDPKEVTVSGFHFLPAIFGLSGYFSVEEWLEIFLSPQFFEGSWVDRKGPG
;
A
#
# COMPACT_ATOMS: atom_id res chain seq x y z
N MET A 1 -17.55 12.92 6.66
CA MET A 1 -17.55 13.11 5.19
C MET A 1 -16.13 12.85 4.69
N SER A 2 -15.89 11.64 4.16
CA SER A 2 -14.57 11.17 3.74
C SER A 2 -14.04 11.94 2.53
N GLU A 3 -12.84 12.52 2.64
CA GLU A 3 -12.10 13.22 1.57
C GLU A 3 -11.56 12.28 0.47
N PHE A 4 -12.14 11.09 0.29
CA PHE A 4 -11.88 10.23 -0.87
C PHE A 4 -12.68 10.69 -2.11
N ARG A 5 -12.56 11.98 -2.50
CA ARG A 5 -13.13 12.46 -3.76
C ARG A 5 -12.08 13.20 -4.60
N ASN A 6 -11.81 12.58 -5.75
CA ASN A 6 -11.29 13.10 -7.02
C ASN A 6 -10.25 14.25 -6.94
N PRO A 7 -9.02 14.04 -7.42
CA PRO A 7 -8.01 15.10 -7.40
C PRO A 7 -8.46 16.33 -8.21
N SER A 8 -8.12 17.51 -7.71
CA SER A 8 -8.45 18.78 -8.36
C SER A 8 -7.80 18.89 -9.75
N PHE A 9 -8.44 19.64 -10.66
CA PHE A 9 -7.95 19.87 -12.03
C PHE A 9 -6.52 20.43 -12.09
N PHE A 10 -5.99 21.00 -11.00
CA PHE A 10 -4.66 21.58 -10.90
C PHE A 10 -3.69 20.79 -9.99
N SER A 11 -3.99 19.53 -9.66
CA SER A 11 -3.10 18.69 -8.87
C SER A 11 -1.81 18.34 -9.64
N SER A 12 -0.74 18.01 -8.90
CA SER A 12 0.52 17.48 -9.46
C SER A 12 0.34 16.17 -10.26
N HIS A 13 -0.85 15.56 -10.22
CA HIS A 13 -1.22 14.35 -10.95
C HIS A 13 -1.86 14.63 -12.32
N THR A 14 -2.40 15.83 -12.57
CA THR A 14 -3.14 16.12 -13.82
C THR A 14 -2.23 16.22 -15.04
N LEU A 15 -1.05 16.84 -14.90
CA LEU A 15 -0.10 17.01 -16.00
C LEU A 15 0.49 15.68 -16.52
N PRO A 16 0.95 14.74 -15.66
CA PRO A 16 1.34 13.41 -16.09
C PRO A 16 0.23 12.64 -16.83
N LEU A 17 -1.02 12.76 -16.37
CA LEU A 17 -2.18 12.12 -16.99
C LEU A 17 -2.50 12.68 -18.38
N LEU A 18 -2.40 14.00 -18.56
CA LEU A 18 -2.56 14.63 -19.88
C LEU A 18 -1.46 14.17 -20.84
N ILE A 19 -0.20 14.12 -20.39
CA ILE A 19 0.93 13.60 -21.17
C ILE A 19 0.67 12.14 -21.57
N LEU A 20 0.29 11.29 -20.62
CA LEU A 20 -0.07 9.89 -20.88
C LEU A 20 -1.21 9.74 -21.89
N SER A 21 -2.26 10.56 -21.79
CA SER A 21 -3.39 10.51 -22.72
C SER A 21 -2.99 10.87 -24.15
N GLY A 22 -2.08 11.84 -24.32
CA GLY A 22 -1.48 12.20 -25.60
C GLY A 22 -0.57 11.09 -26.14
N LEU A 23 0.30 10.54 -25.29
CA LEU A 23 1.20 9.44 -25.64
C LEU A 23 0.45 8.14 -25.95
N LYS A 24 -0.73 7.91 -25.38
CA LYS A 24 -1.58 6.75 -25.70
C LYS A 24 -2.01 6.76 -27.16
N ARG A 25 -2.39 7.93 -27.70
CA ARG A 25 -2.72 8.08 -29.13
C ARG A 25 -1.53 7.80 -30.05
N LEU A 26 -0.31 7.92 -29.52
CA LEU A 26 0.94 7.68 -30.23
C LEU A 26 1.55 6.29 -29.95
N GLY A 27 0.89 5.45 -29.14
CA GLY A 27 1.40 4.12 -28.74
C GLY A 27 2.58 4.15 -27.75
N LEU A 28 2.92 5.32 -27.18
CA LEU A 28 4.08 5.51 -26.31
C LEU A 28 3.74 5.55 -24.80
N ALA A 29 2.46 5.44 -24.44
CA ALA A 29 2.02 5.52 -23.04
C ALA A 29 2.66 4.44 -22.16
N ARG A 30 2.81 3.22 -22.68
CA ARG A 30 3.48 2.12 -21.97
C ARG A 30 4.91 2.48 -21.61
N GLN A 31 5.70 2.95 -22.58
CA GLN A 31 7.11 3.28 -22.38
C GLN A 31 7.29 4.45 -21.41
N PHE A 32 6.41 5.46 -21.48
CA PHE A 32 6.42 6.54 -20.51
C PHE A 32 6.07 6.05 -19.10
N PHE A 33 5.05 5.19 -18.96
CA PHE A 33 4.69 4.63 -17.67
C PHE A 33 5.84 3.80 -17.07
N THR A 34 6.41 2.86 -17.83
CA THR A 34 7.46 1.96 -17.33
C THR A 34 8.81 2.65 -17.13
N SER A 35 9.19 3.61 -18.00
CA SER A 35 10.51 4.26 -17.93
C SER A 35 10.53 5.55 -17.11
N VAL A 36 9.41 6.22 -16.90
CA VAL A 36 9.36 7.53 -16.20
C VAL A 36 8.56 7.49 -14.92
N MET A 37 7.35 6.91 -14.94
CA MET A 37 6.46 6.94 -13.76
C MET A 37 6.78 5.83 -12.76
N LEU A 38 6.89 4.59 -13.23
CA LEU A 38 7.10 3.42 -12.39
C LEU A 38 8.35 3.53 -11.50
N PRO A 39 9.52 4.01 -11.99
CA PRO A 39 10.70 4.19 -11.15
C PRO A 39 10.54 5.22 -10.02
N ARG A 40 9.68 6.23 -10.23
CA ARG A 40 9.38 7.24 -9.20
C ARG A 40 8.43 6.71 -8.14
N LEU A 41 7.52 5.81 -8.51
CA LEU A 41 6.66 5.09 -7.58
C LEU A 41 7.43 4.04 -6.77
N SER A 42 8.46 3.45 -7.39
CA SER A 42 9.29 2.38 -6.82
C SER A 42 10.44 2.88 -5.93
N ALA A 43 10.41 4.12 -5.42
CA ALA A 43 11.55 4.71 -4.71
C ALA A 43 11.90 3.90 -3.43
N GLU A 44 12.80 2.93 -3.58
CA GLU A 44 13.26 2.02 -2.51
C GLU A 44 13.82 2.81 -1.33
N GLU A 45 14.47 3.95 -1.59
CA GLU A 45 14.98 4.84 -0.55
C GLU A 45 13.88 5.37 0.39
N ARG A 46 12.70 5.66 -0.15
CA ARG A 46 11.57 6.11 0.68
C ARG A 46 11.05 4.96 1.54
N LYS A 47 10.94 3.77 0.95
CA LYS A 47 10.47 2.57 1.66
C LYS A 47 11.44 2.13 2.75
N SER A 48 12.75 2.22 2.52
CA SER A 48 13.76 1.88 3.53
C SER A 48 13.76 2.85 4.71
N LYS A 49 13.28 4.08 4.52
CA LYS A 49 13.12 5.10 5.56
C LYS A 49 11.74 5.12 6.22
N ALA A 50 10.80 4.27 5.79
CA ALA A 50 9.40 4.32 6.27
C ALA A 50 9.29 4.15 7.79
N PHE A 51 10.18 3.35 8.39
CA PHE A 51 10.23 3.08 9.83
C PHE A 51 11.47 3.67 10.52
N ALA A 52 12.12 4.66 9.91
CA ALA A 52 13.35 5.22 10.45
C ALA A 52 13.15 5.76 11.88
N GLY A 53 13.91 5.21 12.84
CA GLY A 53 13.82 5.59 14.25
C GLY A 53 12.58 5.06 14.99
N TYR A 54 11.81 4.16 14.39
CA TYR A 54 10.65 3.55 15.01
C TYR A 54 10.98 2.21 15.67
N GLU A 55 10.68 2.10 16.96
CA GLU A 55 10.87 0.88 17.75
C GLU A 55 9.52 0.20 18.02
N PRO A 56 9.28 -1.02 17.51
CA PRO A 56 8.02 -1.71 17.73
C PRO A 56 7.81 -2.11 19.19
N THR A 57 6.55 -2.00 19.63
CA THR A 57 6.11 -2.19 21.00
C THR A 57 5.09 -3.31 21.12
N ALA A 58 4.71 -3.67 22.35
CA ALA A 58 3.66 -4.66 22.62
C ALA A 58 2.25 -4.24 22.16
N HIS A 59 2.07 -2.97 21.80
CA HIS A 59 0.82 -2.45 21.27
C HIS A 59 0.68 -2.67 19.75
N ASP A 60 1.77 -3.03 19.07
CA ASP A 60 1.82 -3.00 17.62
C ASP A 60 1.48 -4.37 17.01
N VAL A 61 0.51 -4.36 16.11
CA VAL A 61 0.16 -5.50 15.26
C VAL A 61 0.35 -5.10 13.80
N PHE A 62 1.41 -5.62 13.18
CA PHE A 62 1.78 -5.33 11.81
C PHE A 62 1.03 -6.23 10.82
N ALA A 63 0.40 -5.61 9.83
CA ALA A 63 -0.15 -6.25 8.64
C ALA A 63 0.87 -6.16 7.49
N CYS A 64 1.76 -7.15 7.41
CA CYS A 64 2.90 -7.22 6.49
C CYS A 64 2.57 -7.93 5.17
N THR A 65 1.59 -7.45 4.41
CA THR A 65 1.06 -8.16 3.22
C THR A 65 1.57 -7.63 1.89
N TYR A 66 1.83 -8.47 0.88
CA TYR A 66 1.94 -7.97 -0.52
C TYR A 66 0.62 -7.29 -0.89
N SER A 67 0.65 -6.18 -1.64
CA SER A 67 -0.60 -5.50 -1.98
C SER A 67 -1.53 -6.46 -2.74
N LYS A 68 -2.83 -6.28 -2.55
CA LYS A 68 -3.88 -7.14 -3.14
C LYS A 68 -3.93 -8.58 -2.60
N SER A 69 -3.09 -8.93 -1.63
CA SER A 69 -3.17 -10.21 -0.90
C SER A 69 -4.18 -10.25 0.24
N GLY A 70 -5.06 -9.25 0.38
CA GLY A 70 -6.10 -9.22 1.43
C GLY A 70 -5.81 -8.28 2.60
N THR A 71 -4.97 -7.26 2.40
CA THR A 71 -4.58 -6.28 3.43
C THR A 71 -5.77 -5.65 4.16
N ASN A 72 -6.79 -5.18 3.43
CA ASN A 72 -7.95 -4.54 4.06
C ASN A 72 -8.75 -5.50 4.94
N TRP A 73 -8.86 -6.77 4.53
CA TRP A 73 -9.54 -7.78 5.34
C TRP A 73 -8.74 -8.06 6.61
N LEU A 74 -7.42 -8.23 6.52
CA LEU A 74 -6.56 -8.41 7.69
C LEU A 74 -6.65 -7.21 8.65
N LEU A 75 -6.61 -5.99 8.13
CA LEU A 75 -6.74 -4.79 8.96
C LEU A 75 -8.08 -4.73 9.69
N GLN A 76 -9.18 -5.13 9.04
CA GLN A 76 -10.49 -5.24 9.68
C GLN A 76 -10.47 -6.26 10.82
N VAL A 77 -9.84 -7.42 10.61
CA VAL A 77 -9.67 -8.44 11.67
C VAL A 77 -8.89 -7.89 12.86
N ILE A 78 -7.76 -7.22 12.61
CA ILE A 78 -6.92 -6.64 13.67
C ILE A 78 -7.69 -5.56 14.44
N GLU A 79 -8.31 -4.60 13.76
CA GLU A 79 -9.08 -3.53 14.39
C GLU A 79 -10.26 -4.09 15.20
N GLN A 80 -11.04 -5.02 14.65
CA GLN A 80 -12.15 -5.62 15.40
C GLN A 80 -11.65 -6.42 16.60
N THR A 81 -10.52 -7.12 16.48
CA THR A 81 -9.91 -7.84 17.62
C THR A 81 -9.46 -6.87 18.71
N ALA A 82 -8.79 -5.78 18.33
CA ALA A 82 -8.32 -4.75 19.25
C ALA A 82 -9.48 -4.13 20.05
N TRP A 83 -10.64 -3.99 19.42
CA TRP A 83 -11.84 -3.39 20.03
C TRP A 83 -12.88 -4.41 20.50
N ARG A 84 -12.53 -5.70 20.60
CA ARG A 84 -13.45 -6.78 21.02
C ARG A 84 -14.77 -6.84 20.24
N GLY A 85 -14.71 -6.54 18.94
CA GLY A 85 -15.87 -6.52 18.02
C GLY A 85 -16.62 -5.18 17.97
N GLU A 86 -16.21 -4.20 18.76
CA GLU A 86 -16.90 -2.90 18.88
C GLU A 86 -16.21 -1.76 18.13
N ALA A 87 -15.23 -2.04 17.26
CA ALA A 87 -14.61 -0.97 16.48
C ALA A 87 -15.65 -0.33 15.53
N ARG A 88 -15.66 0.99 15.52
CA ARG A 88 -16.45 1.83 14.59
C ARG A 88 -15.53 2.84 13.93
N PHE A 89 -15.64 2.98 12.62
CA PHE A 89 -14.89 3.91 11.78
C PHE A 89 -15.53 3.99 10.39
N ASP A 90 -15.37 5.12 9.70
CA ASP A 90 -15.89 5.30 8.35
C ASP A 90 -15.10 4.50 7.31
N HIS A 91 -13.78 4.43 7.47
CA HIS A 91 -12.88 3.77 6.54
C HIS A 91 -11.67 3.17 7.27
N ILE A 92 -11.22 1.97 6.89
CA ILE A 92 -10.14 1.28 7.60
C ILE A 92 -8.84 2.07 7.64
N HIS A 93 -8.50 2.80 6.57
CA HIS A 93 -7.29 3.64 6.54
C HIS A 93 -7.40 4.95 7.36
N SER A 94 -8.54 5.23 7.99
CA SER A 94 -8.69 6.35 8.93
C SER A 94 -8.27 6.00 10.37
N VAL A 95 -8.01 4.72 10.65
CA VAL A 95 -7.70 4.23 12.00
C VAL A 95 -6.42 3.41 12.09
N VAL A 96 -5.74 3.19 10.95
CA VAL A 96 -4.55 2.33 10.84
C VAL A 96 -3.34 3.18 10.46
N ALA A 97 -2.23 3.01 11.17
CA ALA A 97 -0.98 3.65 10.80
C ALA A 97 -0.43 3.07 9.49
N TRP A 98 -0.02 3.92 8.54
CA TRP A 98 0.49 3.46 7.24
C TRP A 98 1.74 4.27 6.79
N PRO A 99 2.92 3.97 7.34
CA PRO A 99 4.13 4.79 7.17
C PRO A 99 4.75 4.75 5.76
N ASP A 100 4.56 3.67 5.01
CA ASP A 100 5.13 3.49 3.67
C ASP A 100 4.20 3.98 2.54
N THR A 101 3.12 4.69 2.86
CA THR A 101 2.20 5.27 1.87
C THR A 101 2.75 6.53 1.20
N LEU A 102 2.18 6.87 0.04
CA LEU A 102 2.32 8.19 -0.60
C LEU A 102 1.10 9.08 -0.35
N HIS A 103 0.05 8.55 0.29
CA HIS A 103 -1.18 9.29 0.55
C HIS A 103 -1.03 10.18 1.78
N SER A 104 -1.45 11.44 1.68
CA SER A 104 -1.61 12.32 2.83
C SER A 104 -2.84 11.91 3.66
N GLY A 105 -2.90 12.35 4.92
CA GLY A 105 -4.07 12.15 5.79
C GLY A 105 -4.23 10.75 6.38
N VAL A 106 -3.20 9.89 6.28
CA VAL A 106 -3.15 8.62 7.00
C VAL A 106 -2.66 8.82 8.43
N ILE A 107 -3.00 7.88 9.31
CA ILE A 107 -2.52 7.88 10.69
C ILE A 107 -0.99 7.70 10.72
N SER A 108 -0.32 8.56 11.49
CA SER A 108 1.12 8.50 11.71
C SER A 108 1.49 7.37 12.68
N LEU A 109 2.70 6.81 12.55
CA LEU A 109 3.25 5.89 13.55
C LEU A 109 3.38 6.51 14.94
N SER A 110 3.61 7.82 15.00
CA SER A 110 3.71 8.59 16.25
C SER A 110 2.36 8.84 16.92
N ASP A 111 1.25 8.54 16.25
CA ASP A 111 -0.08 8.64 16.82
C ASP A 111 -0.36 7.44 17.73
N ASP A 112 -0.45 7.71 19.02
CA ASP A 112 -0.72 6.71 20.05
C ASP A 112 -2.19 6.66 20.49
N SER A 113 -3.04 7.56 19.98
CA SER A 113 -4.42 7.70 20.41
C SER A 113 -5.22 6.40 20.23
N ARG A 114 -4.95 5.68 19.13
CA ARG A 114 -5.72 4.49 18.76
C ARG A 114 -5.51 3.34 19.74
N TYR A 115 -4.26 3.01 20.09
CA TYR A 115 -4.01 1.93 21.04
C TYR A 115 -4.33 2.34 22.47
N ARG A 116 -4.16 3.62 22.83
CA ARG A 116 -4.55 4.13 24.16
C ARG A 116 -6.06 4.03 24.41
N ALA A 117 -6.87 4.21 23.37
CA ALA A 117 -8.33 4.11 23.45
C ALA A 117 -8.85 2.67 23.32
N SER A 118 -8.05 1.77 22.74
CA SER A 118 -8.41 0.38 22.50
C SER A 118 -8.48 -0.42 23.82
N PRO A 119 -9.54 -1.21 24.06
CA PRO A 119 -9.69 -2.00 25.29
C PRO A 119 -8.65 -3.12 25.45
N THR A 120 -7.97 -3.53 24.38
CA THR A 120 -6.84 -4.48 24.46
C THR A 120 -5.48 -3.78 24.51
N GLY A 121 -5.44 -2.47 24.26
CA GLY A 121 -4.19 -1.75 24.08
C GLY A 121 -3.49 -2.05 22.75
N LEU A 122 -4.15 -2.65 21.76
CA LEU A 122 -3.54 -2.96 20.45
C LEU A 122 -3.90 -1.91 19.39
N ARG A 123 -3.02 -1.71 18.41
CA ARG A 123 -3.27 -0.99 17.14
C ARG A 123 -2.80 -1.78 15.93
N ALA A 124 -3.41 -1.52 14.78
CA ALA A 124 -2.95 -2.02 13.50
C ALA A 124 -1.94 -1.08 12.84
N ILE A 125 -0.88 -1.66 12.26
CA ILE A 125 0.09 -0.98 11.39
C ILE A 125 0.11 -1.67 10.04
N LYS A 126 -0.20 -0.95 8.97
CA LYS A 126 -0.15 -1.46 7.59
C LYS A 126 1.24 -1.26 7.00
N THR A 127 1.78 -2.27 6.32
CA THR A 127 2.99 -2.09 5.52
C THR A 127 3.10 -3.02 4.31
N HIS A 128 3.60 -2.46 3.21
CA HIS A 128 3.96 -3.19 1.99
C HIS A 128 5.48 -3.27 1.78
N VAL A 129 6.31 -2.74 2.69
CA VAL A 129 7.77 -2.80 2.56
C VAL A 129 8.29 -4.24 2.64
N LYS A 130 9.50 -4.45 2.10
CA LYS A 130 10.24 -5.72 2.25
C LYS A 130 10.57 -5.97 3.71
N THR A 131 10.68 -7.23 4.09
CA THR A 131 11.03 -7.64 5.46
C THR A 131 12.27 -6.92 5.98
N ASP A 132 13.30 -6.76 5.15
CA ASP A 132 14.56 -6.09 5.50
C ASP A 132 14.39 -4.62 5.91
N TYR A 133 13.26 -3.99 5.57
CA TYR A 133 12.95 -2.60 5.93
C TYR A 133 11.89 -2.49 7.03
N ALA A 134 11.24 -3.60 7.39
CA ALA A 134 10.29 -3.63 8.49
C ALA A 134 11.05 -3.83 9.81
N PRO A 135 10.82 -3.00 10.83
CA PRO A 135 11.48 -3.16 12.12
C PRO A 135 10.95 -4.43 12.81
N TYR A 136 11.86 -5.18 13.45
CA TYR A 136 11.52 -6.40 14.19
C TYR A 136 11.69 -6.20 15.70
N SER A 137 10.73 -6.69 16.47
CA SER A 137 10.77 -6.74 17.93
C SER A 137 9.93 -7.93 18.39
N GLU A 138 10.46 -8.74 19.31
CA GLU A 138 9.72 -9.88 19.91
C GLU A 138 8.48 -9.44 20.69
N LYS A 139 8.37 -8.15 21.02
CA LYS A 139 7.22 -7.58 21.72
C LYS A 139 6.02 -7.38 20.79
N ALA A 140 6.26 -7.13 19.51
CA ALA A 140 5.23 -6.82 18.54
C ALA A 140 4.69 -8.09 17.86
N VAL A 141 3.50 -7.99 17.29
CA VAL A 141 2.88 -9.08 16.53
C VAL A 141 2.97 -8.77 15.04
N TYR A 142 3.32 -9.76 14.23
CA TYR A 142 3.42 -9.60 12.78
C TYR A 142 2.56 -10.65 12.08
N ILE A 143 1.65 -10.19 11.22
CA ILE A 143 0.74 -11.05 10.47
C ILE A 143 0.92 -10.77 8.98
N THR A 144 1.10 -11.83 8.21
CA THR A 144 1.14 -11.77 6.75
C THR A 144 0.04 -12.63 6.15
N VAL A 145 -0.50 -12.19 5.02
CA VAL A 145 -1.41 -12.98 4.19
C VAL A 145 -0.73 -13.15 2.84
N ILE A 146 -0.55 -14.41 2.46
CA ILE A 146 -0.02 -14.81 1.17
C ILE A 146 -1.21 -15.23 0.31
N ARG A 147 -1.27 -14.71 -0.91
CA ARG A 147 -2.29 -15.02 -1.89
C ARG A 147 -1.62 -15.43 -3.19
N ASP A 148 -2.22 -16.38 -3.92
CA ASP A 148 -1.74 -16.83 -5.22
C ASP A 148 -1.33 -15.62 -6.10
N PRO A 149 -0.10 -15.61 -6.65
CA PRO A 149 0.39 -14.47 -7.44
C PRO A 149 -0.47 -14.19 -8.68
N LYS A 150 -1.14 -15.19 -9.25
CA LYS A 150 -2.08 -15.01 -10.39
C LYS A 150 -3.26 -14.16 -9.96
N GLU A 151 -3.82 -14.45 -8.80
CA GLU A 151 -4.93 -13.70 -8.20
C GLU A 151 -4.51 -12.28 -7.79
N VAL A 152 -3.29 -12.13 -7.25
CA VAL A 152 -2.70 -10.82 -6.95
C VAL A 152 -2.56 -9.99 -8.23
N THR A 153 -2.09 -10.61 -9.31
CA THR A 153 -1.91 -9.95 -10.62
C THR A 153 -3.24 -9.43 -11.16
N VAL A 154 -4.27 -10.29 -11.19
CA VAL A 154 -5.62 -9.92 -11.67
C VAL A 154 -6.23 -8.82 -10.79
N SER A 155 -6.12 -8.93 -9.47
CA SER A 155 -6.62 -7.89 -8.57
C SER A 155 -5.86 -6.56 -8.74
N GLY A 156 -4.56 -6.63 -9.00
CA GLY A 156 -3.72 -5.47 -9.32
C GLY A 156 -4.14 -4.79 -10.61
N PHE A 157 -4.44 -5.57 -11.66
CA PHE A 157 -4.86 -5.08 -12.98
C PHE A 157 -6.09 -4.16 -12.89
N HIS A 158 -7.08 -4.53 -12.08
CA HIS A 158 -8.30 -3.74 -11.93
C HIS A 158 -8.12 -2.54 -10.99
N PHE A 159 -7.24 -2.64 -9.99
CA PHE A 159 -7.16 -1.68 -8.90
C PHE A 159 -6.08 -0.62 -9.09
N LEU A 160 -4.86 -1.02 -9.41
CA LEU A 160 -3.71 -0.11 -9.44
C LEU A 160 -3.80 0.91 -10.57
N PRO A 161 -4.14 0.53 -11.83
CA PRO A 161 -4.40 1.52 -12.86
C PRO A 161 -5.50 2.50 -12.48
N ALA A 162 -6.56 2.05 -11.79
CA ALA A 162 -7.64 2.93 -11.35
C ALA A 162 -7.16 3.99 -10.34
N ILE A 163 -6.34 3.60 -9.36
CA ILE A 163 -5.74 4.54 -8.39
C ILE A 163 -4.92 5.62 -9.10
N PHE A 164 -4.18 5.24 -10.14
CA PHE A 164 -3.34 6.17 -10.88
C PHE A 164 -4.07 6.92 -12.00
N GLY A 165 -5.38 6.73 -12.20
CA GLY A 165 -6.14 7.33 -13.30
C GLY A 165 -5.82 6.75 -14.69
N LEU A 166 -5.32 5.52 -14.74
CA LEU A 166 -4.85 4.78 -15.91
C LEU A 166 -5.76 3.59 -16.27
N SER A 167 -7.00 3.55 -15.78
CA SER A 167 -7.94 2.49 -16.15
C SER A 167 -8.09 2.38 -17.67
N GLY A 168 -7.94 1.17 -18.21
CA GLY A 168 -8.03 0.90 -19.64
C GLY A 168 -6.83 1.39 -20.47
N TYR A 169 -5.69 1.72 -19.84
CA TYR A 169 -4.45 2.06 -20.55
C TYR A 169 -3.59 0.85 -20.90
N PHE A 170 -3.81 -0.30 -20.26
CA PHE A 170 -3.00 -1.51 -20.44
C PHE A 170 -3.90 -2.69 -20.82
N SER A 171 -3.42 -3.56 -21.71
CA SER A 171 -3.98 -4.91 -21.86
C SER A 171 -3.61 -5.78 -20.66
N VAL A 172 -4.22 -6.97 -20.57
CA VAL A 172 -3.88 -7.95 -19.52
C VAL A 172 -2.43 -8.43 -19.67
N GLU A 173 -1.98 -8.65 -20.91
CA GLU A 173 -0.63 -9.09 -21.24
C GLU A 173 0.40 -8.01 -20.87
N GLU A 174 0.16 -6.75 -21.23
CA GLU A 174 1.04 -5.64 -20.86
C GLU A 174 1.12 -5.47 -19.34
N TRP A 175 -0.01 -5.62 -18.64
CA TRP A 175 -0.03 -5.58 -17.18
C TRP A 175 0.77 -6.73 -16.57
N LEU A 176 0.64 -7.94 -17.09
CA LEU A 176 1.42 -9.09 -16.63
C LEU A 176 2.93 -8.84 -16.79
N GLU A 177 3.36 -8.31 -17.94
CA GLU A 177 4.76 -7.92 -18.17
C GLU A 177 5.24 -6.84 -17.20
N ILE A 178 4.40 -5.83 -16.91
CA ILE A 178 4.69 -4.80 -15.91
C ILE A 178 4.80 -5.39 -14.50
N PHE A 179 3.90 -6.31 -14.13
CA PHE A 179 3.87 -6.94 -12.81
C PHE A 179 5.09 -7.83 -12.58
N LEU A 180 5.51 -8.58 -13.60
CA LEU A 180 6.70 -9.45 -13.56
C LEU A 180 8.02 -8.69 -13.73
N SER A 181 7.97 -7.41 -14.08
CA SER A 181 9.15 -6.58 -14.25
C SER A 181 9.90 -6.37 -12.92
N PRO A 182 11.24 -6.44 -12.91
CA PRO A 182 12.04 -6.07 -11.74
C PRO A 182 11.83 -4.62 -11.28
N GLN A 183 11.31 -3.76 -12.17
CA GLN A 183 11.00 -2.36 -11.88
C GLN A 183 9.60 -2.17 -11.29
N PHE A 184 8.82 -3.23 -11.09
CA PHE A 184 7.51 -3.11 -10.47
C PHE A 184 7.63 -2.45 -9.10
N PHE A 185 6.78 -1.45 -8.83
CA PHE A 185 7.00 -0.55 -7.70
C PHE A 185 6.85 -1.21 -6.33
N GLU A 186 6.26 -2.40 -6.23
CA GLU A 186 6.21 -3.19 -4.99
C GLU A 186 7.33 -4.23 -4.87
N GLY A 187 8.15 -4.38 -5.91
CA GLY A 187 9.11 -5.47 -6.06
C GLY A 187 8.45 -6.79 -6.46
N SER A 188 9.28 -7.82 -6.58
CA SER A 188 8.83 -9.17 -6.90
C SER A 188 7.93 -9.72 -5.79
N TRP A 189 6.83 -10.36 -6.17
CA TRP A 189 5.97 -11.09 -5.23
C TRP A 189 6.71 -12.23 -4.54
N VAL A 190 7.66 -12.89 -5.24
CA VAL A 190 8.43 -14.03 -4.72
C VAL A 190 9.38 -13.62 -3.59
N ASP A 191 9.87 -12.38 -3.62
CA ASP A 191 10.78 -11.87 -2.61
C ASP A 191 10.06 -11.52 -1.30
N ARG A 192 8.72 -11.58 -1.29
CA ARG A 192 7.89 -11.35 -0.11
C ARG A 192 8.02 -12.52 0.87
N LYS A 193 8.91 -12.37 1.83
CA LYS A 193 8.97 -13.23 3.03
C LYS A 193 8.14 -12.63 4.15
N GLY A 194 7.63 -13.45 5.07
CA GLY A 194 7.17 -12.93 6.37
C GLY A 194 8.37 -12.41 7.18
N PRO A 195 8.16 -11.58 8.20
CA PRO A 195 9.18 -11.36 9.23
C PRO A 195 9.34 -12.65 10.04
N GLY A 196 10.50 -13.31 9.90
CA GLY A 196 10.81 -14.60 10.54
C GLY A 196 12.02 -15.27 9.91
#